data_AF-A0AAU8E3L1-F1
#
_entry.id   AF-A0AAU8E3L1-F1
#
_cell.length_a   1.000
_cell.length_b   1.000
_cell.length_c   1.000
_cell.angle_alpha   90.00
_cell.angle_beta   90.00
_cell.angle_gamma   90.00
#
_symmetry.space_group_name_H-M   'P 1'
#
loop_
_entity.id
_entity.type
_entity.pdbx_description
1 polymer ?
#
loop_
_entity_poly.entity_id
_entity_poly.type
_entity_poly.pdbx_seq_one_letter_code
_entity_poly.pdbx_strand_id
1 'polypeptide(L)'
;MVSTKNGELKYTVYAAPQRFSEQLEMQELGLQRFAIIWDKNPQYEIFELIDRALVSDLLSPVSMLHLSSEKLTIIATLPEGKNADVISFTYDRRWKEYPLKTQWQSWEFQRLGPDDLLSLETNSVLRLNGPHTLSTENFGVYAYEEMYFAFKDIEL
;
A
#
# COMPACT_ATOMS: atom_id res chain seq x y z
N MET A 1 -11.06 5.77 7.09
CA MET A 1 -10.88 7.20 6.75
C MET A 1 -10.40 7.93 7.99
N VAL A 2 -9.23 8.59 7.94
CA VAL A 2 -8.67 9.32 9.10
C VAL A 2 -8.76 10.82 8.84
N SER A 3 -9.44 11.54 9.72
CA SER A 3 -9.67 12.99 9.63
C SER A 3 -8.81 13.74 10.65
N THR A 4 -8.33 14.93 10.27
CA THR A 4 -7.69 15.86 11.20
C THR A 4 -8.70 16.47 12.17
N LYS A 5 -8.20 17.13 13.23
CA LYS A 5 -9.02 18.02 14.08
C LYS A 5 -9.77 19.11 13.28
N ASN A 6 -9.37 19.36 12.03
CA ASN A 6 -9.91 20.39 11.16
C ASN A 6 -10.93 19.82 10.15
N GLY A 7 -11.19 18.50 10.18
CA GLY A 7 -12.12 17.83 9.27
C GLY A 7 -11.49 17.39 7.94
N GLU A 8 -10.27 17.82 7.60
CA GLU A 8 -9.59 17.41 6.36
C GLU A 8 -9.20 15.92 6.40
N LEU A 9 -9.59 15.19 5.36
CA LEU A 9 -9.22 13.79 5.17
C LEU A 9 -7.77 13.70 4.74
N LYS A 10 -6.92 13.04 5.53
CA LYS A 10 -5.49 12.91 5.21
C LYS A 10 -5.17 11.70 4.35
N TYR A 11 -5.85 10.58 4.61
CA TYR A 11 -5.67 9.31 3.90
C TYR A 11 -6.82 8.33 4.16
N THR A 12 -6.89 7.29 3.33
CA THR A 12 -7.73 6.11 3.58
C THR A 12 -6.87 4.88 3.72
N VAL A 13 -7.17 4.06 4.72
CA VAL A 13 -6.54 2.75 4.93
C VAL A 13 -7.43 1.68 4.32
N TYR A 14 -6.82 0.80 3.54
CA TYR A 14 -7.43 -0.39 2.97
C TYR A 14 -6.79 -1.63 3.58
N ALA A 15 -7.59 -2.68 3.72
CA ALA A 15 -7.14 -4.00 4.12
C ALA A 15 -7.81 -5.04 3.22
N ALA A 16 -7.01 -5.92 2.62
CA ALA A 16 -7.53 -6.96 1.74
C ALA A 16 -6.62 -8.20 1.76
N PRO A 17 -7.18 -9.41 1.52
CA PRO A 17 -6.35 -10.60 1.31
C PRO A 17 -5.46 -10.41 0.08
N GLN A 18 -4.17 -10.71 0.20
CA GLN A 18 -3.20 -10.70 -0.90
C GLN A 18 -2.15 -11.80 -0.68
N ARG A 19 -1.53 -12.27 -1.77
CA ARG A 19 -0.45 -13.25 -1.68
C ARG A 19 0.88 -12.62 -1.24
N PHE A 20 1.67 -13.35 -0.46
CA PHE A 20 3.05 -12.96 -0.10
C PHE A 20 4.04 -13.16 -1.24
N SER A 21 3.83 -14.16 -2.10
CA SER A 21 4.73 -14.45 -3.23
C SER A 21 3.99 -14.86 -4.51
N GLU A 22 4.74 -14.88 -5.61
CA GLU A 22 4.28 -15.39 -6.91
C GLU A 22 4.13 -16.93 -6.92
N GLN A 23 4.70 -17.65 -5.94
CA GLN A 23 4.73 -19.10 -5.90
C GLN A 23 3.39 -19.64 -5.38
N LEU A 24 2.80 -20.56 -6.14
CA LEU A 24 1.47 -21.14 -5.99
C LEU A 24 1.36 -22.14 -4.83
N GLU A 25 1.87 -21.80 -3.64
CA GLU A 25 1.60 -22.58 -2.44
C GLU A 25 0.49 -21.92 -1.61
N MET A 26 -0.56 -22.68 -1.28
CA MET A 26 -1.75 -22.18 -0.57
C MET A 26 -1.45 -21.58 0.82
N GLN A 27 -0.23 -21.72 1.34
CA GLN A 27 0.18 -21.25 2.67
C GLN A 27 0.62 -19.78 2.73
N GLU A 28 0.51 -19.04 1.63
CA GLU A 28 1.06 -17.68 1.53
C GLU A 28 0.01 -16.58 1.31
N LEU A 29 -1.22 -16.75 1.82
CA LEU A 29 -2.22 -15.68 1.85
C LEU A 29 -2.03 -14.83 3.11
N GLY A 30 -1.81 -13.53 2.94
CA GLY A 30 -1.70 -12.54 4.01
C GLY A 30 -2.80 -11.49 3.94
N LEU A 31 -2.91 -10.72 5.01
CA LEU A 31 -3.71 -9.49 5.03
C LEU A 31 -2.81 -8.33 4.62
N GLN A 32 -3.07 -7.76 3.45
CA GLN A 32 -2.38 -6.57 2.95
C GLN A 32 -3.07 -5.32 3.47
N ARG A 33 -2.37 -4.51 4.26
CA ARG A 33 -2.82 -3.18 4.70
C ARG A 33 -2.01 -2.09 4.02
N PHE A 34 -2.68 -1.11 3.43
CA PHE A 34 -2.00 0.03 2.80
C PHE A 34 -2.80 1.32 2.97
N ALA A 35 -2.07 2.42 3.01
CA ALA A 35 -2.64 3.76 3.00
C ALA A 35 -2.72 4.31 1.58
N ILE A 36 -3.68 5.20 1.37
CA ILE A 36 -3.79 5.99 0.16
C ILE A 36 -3.83 7.45 0.53
N ILE A 37 -2.89 8.21 -0.02
CA ILE A 37 -2.74 9.66 0.14
C ILE A 37 -2.94 10.32 -1.23
N TRP A 38 -3.63 11.45 -1.26
CA TRP A 38 -3.87 12.20 -2.49
C TRP A 38 -3.68 13.70 -2.27
N ASP A 39 -3.14 14.39 -3.28
CA ASP A 39 -2.95 15.84 -3.22
C ASP A 39 -4.28 16.61 -3.36
N LYS A 40 -5.27 16.01 -4.03
CA LYS A 40 -6.62 16.56 -4.27
C LYS A 40 -7.63 15.43 -4.16
N ASN A 41 -8.90 15.76 -3.92
CA ASN A 41 -9.97 14.75 -3.78
C ASN A 41 -9.87 13.69 -4.88
N PRO A 42 -9.84 12.39 -4.50
CA PRO A 42 -9.61 11.31 -5.43
C PRO A 42 -10.78 11.23 -6.40
N GLN A 43 -10.46 11.13 -7.69
CA GLN A 43 -11.45 10.82 -8.71
C GLN A 43 -11.69 9.30 -8.77
N TYR A 44 -12.74 8.87 -9.48
CA TYR A 44 -13.20 7.48 -9.54
C TYR A 44 -12.10 6.49 -9.99
N GLU A 45 -11.18 6.95 -10.83
CA GLU A 45 -10.08 6.20 -11.45
C GLU A 45 -9.16 5.56 -10.41
N ILE A 46 -9.08 6.10 -9.19
CA ILE A 46 -8.29 5.47 -8.14
C ILE A 46 -8.91 4.17 -7.66
N PHE A 47 -10.24 4.12 -7.52
CA PHE A 47 -10.92 2.93 -7.02
C PHE A 47 -10.79 1.82 -8.06
N GLU A 48 -10.90 2.17 -9.35
CA GLU A 48 -10.65 1.23 -10.44
C GLU A 48 -9.19 0.72 -10.47
N LEU A 49 -8.21 1.56 -10.17
CA LEU A 49 -6.81 1.14 -10.05
C LEU A 49 -6.64 0.13 -8.89
N ILE A 50 -7.17 0.48 -7.71
CA ILE A 50 -7.06 -0.38 -6.51
C ILE A 50 -7.75 -1.71 -6.75
N ASP A 51 -8.98 -1.71 -7.26
CA ASP A 51 -9.75 -2.93 -7.48
C ASP A 51 -9.04 -3.87 -8.45
N ARG A 52 -8.54 -3.33 -9.56
CA ARG A 52 -7.80 -4.14 -10.53
C ARG A 52 -6.44 -4.61 -9.97
N ALA A 53 -5.76 -3.80 -9.15
CA ALA A 53 -4.50 -4.18 -8.51
C ALA A 53 -4.71 -5.26 -7.44
N LEU A 54 -5.81 -5.21 -6.69
CA LEU A 54 -6.25 -6.23 -5.75
C LEU A 54 -6.50 -7.56 -6.45
N VAL A 55 -7.29 -7.56 -7.53
CA VAL A 55 -7.60 -8.76 -8.32
C VAL A 55 -6.34 -9.35 -8.95
N SER A 56 -5.34 -8.53 -9.23
CA SER A 56 -4.08 -8.96 -9.86
C SER A 56 -2.98 -9.32 -8.87
N ASP A 57 -3.25 -9.35 -7.55
CA ASP A 57 -2.27 -9.61 -6.49
C ASP A 57 -1.02 -8.69 -6.57
N LEU A 58 -1.22 -7.39 -6.84
CA LEU A 58 -0.13 -6.42 -7.04
C LEU A 58 0.16 -5.52 -5.83
N LEU A 59 -0.70 -5.56 -4.82
CA LEU A 59 -0.63 -4.63 -3.68
C LEU A 59 0.19 -5.17 -2.52
N SER A 60 0.57 -6.43 -2.52
CA SER A 60 1.63 -6.92 -1.65
C SER A 60 3.00 -6.49 -2.20
N PRO A 61 3.96 -5.97 -1.42
CA PRO A 61 3.92 -5.48 -0.05
C PRO A 61 3.79 -3.93 -0.02
N VAL A 62 2.93 -3.36 -0.84
CA VAL A 62 2.69 -1.90 -0.90
C VAL A 62 2.22 -1.43 0.46
N SER A 63 2.88 -0.47 1.08
CA SER A 63 2.42 0.13 2.33
C SER A 63 1.64 1.41 2.10
N MET A 64 1.92 2.10 1.00
CA MET A 64 1.26 3.37 0.68
C MET A 64 1.23 3.63 -0.82
N LEU A 65 0.10 4.17 -1.27
CA LEU A 65 -0.04 4.79 -2.58
C LEU A 65 -0.18 6.30 -2.37
N HIS A 66 0.64 7.08 -3.08
CA HIS A 66 0.49 8.52 -3.16
C HIS A 66 0.11 8.94 -4.57
N LEU A 67 -0.90 9.78 -4.65
CA LEU A 67 -1.52 10.18 -5.90
C LEU A 67 -1.42 11.69 -6.03
N SER A 68 -0.56 12.08 -6.95
CA SER A 68 -0.56 13.44 -7.48
C SER A 68 -1.41 13.50 -8.76
N SER A 69 -1.59 14.70 -9.31
CA SER A 69 -2.32 14.89 -10.57
C SER A 69 -1.67 14.20 -11.78
N GLU A 70 -0.36 13.97 -11.75
CA GLU A 70 0.40 13.50 -12.92
C GLU A 70 1.10 12.16 -12.68
N LYS A 71 1.27 11.76 -11.41
CA LYS A 71 2.12 10.66 -11.00
C LYS A 71 1.51 9.85 -9.87
N LEU A 72 1.56 8.52 -10.03
CA LEU A 72 1.34 7.54 -8.98
C LEU A 72 2.69 7.18 -8.35
N THR A 73 2.83 7.39 -7.04
CA THR A 73 4.00 6.96 -6.27
C THR A 73 3.60 5.77 -5.39
N ILE A 74 4.27 4.63 -5.59
CA ILE A 74 4.00 3.38 -4.87
C ILE A 74 5.12 3.20 -3.86
N ILE A 75 4.77 3.13 -2.59
CA ILE A 75 5.71 2.90 -1.50
C ILE A 75 5.50 1.50 -0.96
N ALA A 76 6.59 0.75 -0.82
CA ALA A 76 6.58 -0.55 -0.18
C ALA A 76 7.49 -0.56 1.05
N THR A 77 6.96 -1.06 2.15
CA THR A 77 7.75 -1.39 3.35
C THR A 77 7.94 -2.89 3.36
N LEU A 78 9.19 -3.34 3.32
CA LEU A 78 9.50 -4.77 3.31
C LEU A 78 9.57 -5.32 4.73
N PRO A 79 9.10 -6.55 4.97
CA PRO A 79 9.33 -7.23 6.24
C PRO A 79 10.83 -7.38 6.52
N GLU A 80 11.22 -7.26 7.79
CA GLU A 80 12.60 -7.47 8.22
C GLU A 80 13.13 -8.86 7.79
N GLY A 81 14.38 -8.90 7.33
CA GLY A 81 15.05 -10.16 6.94
C GLY A 81 14.68 -10.72 5.56
N LYS A 82 13.77 -10.09 4.80
CA LYS A 82 13.53 -10.44 3.39
C LYS A 82 14.53 -9.72 2.48
N ASN A 83 15.06 -10.44 1.48
CA ASN A 83 16.00 -9.85 0.52
C ASN A 83 15.27 -8.80 -0.33
N ALA A 84 15.61 -7.55 -0.09
CA ALA A 84 14.98 -6.42 -0.75
C ALA A 84 15.15 -6.46 -2.27
N ASP A 85 16.28 -6.92 -2.78
CA ASP A 85 16.59 -6.84 -4.22
C ASP A 85 15.75 -7.83 -5.05
N VAL A 86 15.61 -9.07 -4.56
CA VAL A 86 14.81 -10.12 -5.21
C VAL A 86 13.33 -9.76 -5.26
N ILE A 87 12.84 -9.23 -4.14
CA ILE A 87 11.47 -8.73 -4.05
C ILE A 87 11.30 -7.51 -4.97
N SER A 88 12.31 -6.66 -5.11
CA SER A 88 12.26 -5.47 -5.99
C SER A 88 11.99 -5.84 -7.41
N PHE A 89 12.84 -6.71 -7.95
CA PHE A 89 12.84 -7.01 -9.38
C PHE A 89 11.47 -7.55 -9.82
N THR A 90 10.90 -8.39 -8.98
CA THR A 90 9.60 -9.04 -9.21
C THR A 90 8.47 -8.02 -9.21
N TYR A 91 8.39 -7.17 -8.18
CA TYR A 91 7.31 -6.16 -8.09
C TYR A 91 7.46 -5.04 -9.11
N ASP A 92 8.68 -4.59 -9.37
CA ASP A 92 8.97 -3.56 -10.36
C ASP A 92 8.57 -4.03 -11.77
N ARG A 93 8.82 -5.31 -12.09
CA ARG A 93 8.35 -5.93 -13.34
C ARG A 93 6.82 -5.99 -13.41
N ARG A 94 6.16 -6.49 -12.36
CA ARG A 94 4.69 -6.64 -12.35
C ARG A 94 3.96 -5.31 -12.49
N TRP A 95 4.44 -4.26 -11.83
CA TRP A 95 3.88 -2.90 -11.99
C TRP A 95 4.19 -2.28 -13.36
N LYS A 96 5.34 -2.59 -13.98
CA LYS A 96 5.66 -2.19 -15.38
C LYS A 96 4.76 -2.84 -16.41
N GLU A 97 4.44 -4.11 -16.23
CA GLU A 97 3.59 -4.86 -17.14
C GLU A 97 2.10 -4.57 -16.92
N TYR A 98 1.76 -3.91 -15.81
CA TYR A 98 0.40 -3.58 -15.46
C TYR A 98 -0.13 -2.39 -16.28
N PRO A 99 -1.15 -2.58 -17.14
CA PRO A 99 -1.65 -1.52 -18.01
C PRO A 99 -2.47 -0.52 -17.20
N LEU A 100 -1.86 0.62 -16.86
CA LEU A 100 -2.55 1.77 -16.28
C LEU A 100 -3.50 2.38 -17.31
N LYS A 101 -4.79 2.01 -17.25
CA LYS A 101 -5.85 2.71 -17.96
C LYS A 101 -6.31 3.93 -17.15
N THR A 102 -5.40 4.87 -16.93
CA THR A 102 -5.62 6.00 -16.01
C THR A 102 -5.06 7.28 -16.60
N GLN A 103 -5.50 8.44 -16.10
CA GLN A 103 -4.95 9.73 -16.50
C GLN A 103 -3.49 9.97 -16.09
N TRP A 104 -2.94 9.17 -15.17
CA TRP A 104 -1.55 9.27 -14.75
C TRP A 104 -0.62 8.96 -15.93
N GLN A 105 0.22 9.94 -16.27
CA GLN A 105 1.17 9.85 -17.38
C GLN A 105 2.39 9.00 -17.02
N SER A 106 2.63 8.81 -15.72
CA SER A 106 3.76 8.05 -15.19
C SER A 106 3.46 7.49 -13.80
N TRP A 107 4.27 6.52 -13.40
CA TRP A 107 4.31 6.02 -12.03
C TRP A 107 5.76 5.84 -11.59
N GLU A 108 5.98 5.84 -10.29
CA GLU A 108 7.25 5.46 -9.70
C GLU A 108 7.03 4.50 -8.54
N PHE A 109 7.93 3.54 -8.41
CA PHE A 109 8.01 2.70 -7.23
C PHE A 109 9.18 3.18 -6.38
N GLN A 110 8.90 3.52 -5.13
CA GLN A 110 9.87 3.98 -4.15
C GLN A 110 9.87 3.04 -2.95
N ARG A 111 11.06 2.82 -2.41
CA ARG A 111 11.26 2.04 -1.19
C ARG A 111 11.72 3.00 -0.14
N LEU A 112 10.80 3.37 0.73
CA LEU A 112 11.06 4.36 1.73
C LEU A 112 10.59 3.81 3.06
N GLY A 113 11.52 3.77 4.01
CA GLY A 113 11.16 3.71 5.41
C GLY A 113 10.55 5.05 5.86
N PRO A 114 10.05 5.11 7.10
CA PRO A 114 9.54 6.34 7.69
C PRO A 114 10.55 7.50 7.66
N ASP A 115 11.83 7.21 7.89
CA ASP A 115 12.91 8.22 7.90
C ASP A 115 13.27 8.72 6.49
N ASP A 116 13.21 7.84 5.49
CA ASP A 116 13.48 8.23 4.10
C ASP A 116 12.39 9.17 3.57
N LEU A 117 11.13 8.98 3.98
CA LEU A 117 10.02 9.88 3.63
C LEU A 117 10.19 11.29 4.19
N LEU A 118 10.79 11.42 5.38
CA LEU A 118 11.08 12.74 5.98
C LEU A 118 12.13 13.51 5.18
N SER A 119 13.00 12.81 4.44
CA SER A 119 14.08 13.39 3.65
C SER A 119 13.66 13.89 2.26
N LEU A 120 12.43 13.63 1.82
CA LEU A 120 11.93 14.06 0.51
C LEU A 120 11.90 15.60 0.40
N GLU A 121 12.54 16.16 -0.63
CA GLU A 121 12.77 17.61 -0.77
C GLU A 121 11.51 18.48 -1.02
N THR A 122 10.29 17.93 -1.05
CA THR A 122 9.09 18.65 -1.50
C THR A 122 8.06 18.91 -0.39
N ASN A 123 7.32 20.04 -0.45
CA ASN A 123 6.12 20.30 0.36
C ASN A 123 4.91 19.46 -0.11
N SER A 124 5.14 18.21 -0.48
CA SER A 124 4.09 17.30 -0.93
C SER A 124 3.27 16.79 0.26
N VAL A 125 1.99 16.48 0.02
CA VAL A 125 1.12 15.84 1.01
C VAL A 125 1.75 14.53 1.51
N LEU A 126 2.53 13.88 0.63
CA LEU A 126 3.35 12.71 0.96
C LEU A 126 4.40 12.99 2.05
N ARG A 127 5.24 14.02 1.94
CA ARG A 127 6.22 14.34 3.00
C ARG A 127 5.55 14.67 4.32
N LEU A 128 4.46 15.45 4.28
CA LEU A 128 3.79 15.95 5.48
C LEU A 128 3.00 14.87 6.23
N ASN A 129 2.46 13.88 5.52
CA ASN A 129 1.56 12.89 6.11
C ASN A 129 2.10 11.46 6.07
N GLY A 130 2.99 11.14 5.12
CA GLY A 130 3.55 9.81 4.92
C GLY A 130 4.24 9.24 6.17
N PRO A 131 5.21 9.96 6.78
CA PRO A 131 5.92 9.49 7.97
C PRO A 131 5.01 9.21 9.17
N HIS A 132 4.05 10.11 9.43
CA HIS A 132 3.08 9.91 10.51
C HIS A 132 2.16 8.73 10.22
N THR A 133 1.71 8.58 8.97
CA THR A 133 0.86 7.46 8.56
C THR A 133 1.62 6.15 8.76
N LEU A 134 2.81 6.00 8.17
CA LEU A 134 3.60 4.77 8.30
C LEU A 134 4.04 4.43 9.73
N SER A 135 4.12 5.40 10.64
CA SER A 135 4.51 5.15 12.04
C SER A 135 3.34 4.87 12.99
N THR A 136 2.09 5.12 12.57
CA THR A 136 0.90 4.94 13.43
C THR A 136 0.18 3.62 13.19
N GLU A 137 0.40 2.99 12.05
CA GLU A 137 -0.36 1.85 11.57
C GLU A 137 0.58 0.77 11.02
N ASN A 138 0.20 -0.50 11.20
CA ASN A 138 0.93 -1.61 10.59
C ASN A 138 0.51 -1.75 9.12
N PHE A 139 1.40 -1.39 8.21
CA PHE A 139 1.21 -1.49 6.76
C PHE A 139 2.12 -2.53 6.12
N GLY A 140 1.75 -2.97 4.92
CA GLY A 140 2.34 -4.09 4.21
C GLY A 140 1.49 -5.34 4.34
N VAL A 141 2.09 -6.48 3.99
CA VAL A 141 1.46 -7.80 4.05
C VAL A 141 1.94 -8.54 5.29
N TYR A 142 0.99 -9.10 6.06
CA TYR A 142 1.29 -9.90 7.24
C TYR A 142 0.37 -11.12 7.30
N ALA A 143 0.80 -12.15 8.03
CA ALA A 143 0.07 -13.41 8.11
C ALA A 143 -1.25 -13.20 8.85
N TYR A 144 -2.26 -13.99 8.52
CA TYR A 144 -3.47 -14.01 9.32
C TYR A 144 -3.17 -14.63 10.69
N GLU A 145 -3.29 -13.81 11.73
CA GLU A 145 -3.33 -14.25 13.12
C GLU A 145 -4.77 -14.61 13.52
N GLU A 146 -4.89 -15.50 14.52
CA GLU A 146 -6.19 -15.93 15.06
C GLU A 146 -7.07 -14.75 15.50
N MET A 147 -6.46 -13.67 15.99
CA MET A 147 -7.16 -12.45 16.41
C MET A 147 -7.95 -11.75 15.27
N TYR A 148 -7.68 -12.06 14.00
CA TYR A 148 -8.44 -11.53 12.86
C TYR A 148 -9.69 -12.33 12.52
N PHE A 149 -9.91 -13.48 13.17
CA PHE A 149 -11.08 -14.31 12.96
C PHE A 149 -11.99 -14.24 14.19
N ALA A 150 -13.28 -14.00 13.95
CA ALA A 150 -14.29 -14.15 14.97
C ALA A 150 -14.59 -15.65 15.15
N PHE A 151 -13.90 -16.28 16.10
CA PHE A 151 -14.26 -17.62 16.54
C PHE A 151 -15.47 -17.54 17.47
N LYS A 152 -16.42 -18.46 17.30
CA LYS A 152 -17.50 -18.63 18.28
C LYS A 152 -16.88 -19.28 19.52
N ASP A 153 -17.00 -18.66 20.69
CA ASP A 153 -16.58 -19.27 21.94
C ASP A 153 -17.26 -20.63 22.08
N ILE A 154 -16.45 -21.69 22.12
CA ILE A 154 -16.94 -23.03 22.43
C ILE A 154 -16.83 -23.13 23.95
N GLU A 155 -17.94 -22.87 24.65
CA GLU A 155 -18.08 -23.29 26.04
C GLU A 155 -17.98 -24.83 26.07
N LEU A 156 -16.90 -25.34 26.66
CA LEU A 156 -16.68 -26.76 26.95
C LEU A 156 -17.36 -27.16 28.26
#